data_AF-V5BCW3-F1
#
_entry.id   AF-V5BCW3-F1
#
_cell.length_a   1.000
_cell.length_b   1.000
_cell.length_c   1.000
_cell.angle_alpha   90.00
_cell.angle_beta   90.00
_cell.angle_gamma   90.00
#
_symmetry.space_group_name_H-M   'P 1'
#
loop_
_entity.id
_entity.type
_entity.pdbx_description
1 polymer ?
#
loop_
_entity_poly.entity_id
_entity_poly.type
_entity_poly.pdbx_seq_one_letter_code
_entity_poly.pdbx_strand_id
1 'polypeptide(L)'
;MGNTCAPQKGPRFKNFVIAVYSDDPHNGPVREALGKLQNYIASNPERIPRVCRKISKLLTIYLKRQKAHRVMVGVQMLRDLIAHFDDVSGFVPHCISICSMLFSYSTVEYRIGAADVLTILCYKLAGRVDGEHSCRLLTDSKGKLLPALETMCLETVSNDDAATLRCRYAAVVALGNVIFCLHGALANNVNCHIMPFLRNLMDAMRSGEKPEWMEREPFTVLQQHIKSGPLTALHFRPNGGNAILRA
;
A
#
# COMPACT_ATOMS: atom_id res chain seq x y z
N MET A 1 3.28 -2.19 -60.92
CA MET A 1 3.54 -3.00 -59.71
C MET A 1 3.49 -2.06 -58.50
N GLY A 2 2.41 -2.07 -57.74
CA GLY A 2 2.24 -1.19 -56.57
C GLY A 2 2.76 -1.89 -55.32
N ASN A 3 3.92 -1.47 -54.81
CA ASN A 3 4.40 -1.90 -53.49
C ASN A 3 3.65 -1.12 -52.41
N THR A 4 2.60 -1.73 -51.88
CA THR A 4 1.94 -1.27 -50.66
C THR A 4 2.92 -1.49 -49.50
N CYS A 5 3.52 -0.41 -49.01
CA CYS A 5 4.21 -0.41 -47.73
C CYS A 5 3.19 -0.75 -46.64
N ALA A 6 3.24 -1.97 -46.12
CA ALA A 6 2.45 -2.35 -44.96
C ALA A 6 2.85 -1.43 -43.79
N PRO A 7 1.90 -0.75 -43.13
CA PRO A 7 2.25 0.06 -41.97
C PRO A 7 2.84 -0.88 -40.92
N GLN A 8 4.11 -0.65 -40.56
CA GLN A 8 4.72 -1.36 -39.44
C GLN A 8 3.85 -1.10 -38.21
N LYS A 9 3.13 -2.14 -37.77
CA LYS A 9 2.29 -2.08 -36.56
C LYS A 9 3.24 -1.74 -35.41
N GLY A 10 3.24 -0.47 -34.99
CA GLY A 10 3.99 -0.02 -33.84
C GLY A 10 3.75 -0.94 -32.63
N PRO A 11 4.74 -1.05 -31.72
CA PRO A 11 4.67 -1.99 -30.60
C PRO A 11 3.35 -1.84 -29.85
N ARG A 12 2.57 -2.92 -29.81
CA ARG A 12 1.26 -2.94 -29.15
C ARG A 12 1.47 -2.77 -27.65
N PHE A 13 0.68 -1.93 -26.98
CA PHE A 13 0.74 -1.70 -25.51
C PHE A 13 0.85 -2.98 -24.67
N LYS A 14 0.24 -4.08 -25.12
CA LYS A 14 0.29 -5.39 -24.44
C LYS A 14 1.72 -5.93 -24.33
N ASN A 15 2.55 -5.68 -25.33
CA ASN A 15 3.92 -6.17 -25.40
C ASN A 15 4.79 -5.48 -24.37
N PHE A 16 4.56 -4.19 -24.08
CA PHE A 16 5.24 -3.49 -23.00
C PHE A 16 4.98 -4.15 -21.65
N VAL A 17 3.72 -4.49 -21.35
CA VAL A 17 3.39 -5.16 -20.07
C VAL A 17 3.96 -6.58 -20.00
N ILE A 18 3.88 -7.35 -21.10
CA ILE A 18 4.39 -8.74 -21.13
C ILE A 18 5.91 -8.76 -21.00
N ALA A 19 6.62 -7.83 -21.63
CA ALA A 19 8.08 -7.76 -21.60
C ALA A 19 8.65 -7.48 -20.21
N VAL A 20 7.85 -6.97 -19.26
CA VAL A 20 8.27 -6.80 -17.86
C VAL A 20 8.46 -8.15 -17.15
N TYR A 21 7.81 -9.20 -17.61
CA TYR A 21 7.96 -10.52 -17.01
C TYR A 21 9.20 -11.21 -17.57
N SER A 22 10.17 -11.48 -16.70
CA SER A 22 11.34 -12.30 -17.03
C SER A 22 10.94 -13.73 -17.39
N ASP A 23 11.64 -14.33 -18.35
CA ASP A 23 11.51 -15.77 -18.62
C ASP A 23 12.18 -16.63 -17.54
N ASP A 24 13.22 -16.09 -16.89
CA ASP A 24 13.86 -16.67 -15.71
C ASP A 24 12.93 -16.55 -14.48
N PRO A 25 12.57 -17.66 -13.82
CA PRO A 25 11.67 -17.72 -12.66
C PRO A 25 12.28 -17.19 -11.34
N HIS A 26 13.56 -16.83 -11.30
CA HIS A 26 14.19 -16.25 -10.11
C HIS A 26 14.31 -14.72 -10.16
N ASN A 27 14.10 -14.12 -11.33
CA ASN A 27 14.29 -12.69 -11.54
C ASN A 27 13.01 -11.90 -11.31
N GLY A 28 13.15 -10.71 -10.72
CA GLY A 28 12.06 -9.74 -10.62
C GLY A 28 11.64 -9.15 -11.98
N PRO A 29 10.87 -8.04 -11.96
CA PRO A 29 10.53 -7.31 -13.17
C PRO A 29 11.77 -6.95 -14.00
N VAL A 30 11.72 -7.18 -15.32
CA VAL A 30 12.78 -6.77 -16.25
C VAL A 30 12.83 -5.23 -16.26
N ARG A 31 13.88 -4.67 -15.65
CA ARG A 31 13.98 -3.23 -15.37
C ARG A 31 13.93 -2.36 -16.62
N GLU A 32 14.59 -2.78 -17.70
CA GLU A 32 14.56 -2.05 -18.96
C GLU A 32 13.14 -2.00 -19.57
N ALA A 33 12.43 -3.13 -19.56
CA ALA A 33 11.04 -3.20 -20.04
C ALA A 33 10.08 -2.39 -19.16
N LEU A 34 10.32 -2.39 -17.84
CA LEU A 34 9.56 -1.56 -16.90
C LEU A 34 9.77 -0.06 -17.18
N GLY A 35 11.01 0.38 -17.42
CA GLY A 35 11.31 1.76 -17.83
C GLY A 35 10.62 2.16 -19.13
N LYS A 36 10.61 1.26 -20.13
CA LYS A 36 9.85 1.47 -21.38
C LYS A 36 8.34 1.59 -21.13
N LEU A 37 7.78 0.79 -20.22
CA LEU A 37 6.37 0.87 -19.84
C LEU A 37 6.05 2.18 -19.08
N GLN A 38 6.94 2.62 -18.19
CA GLN A 38 6.83 3.91 -17.50
C GLN A 38 6.82 5.06 -18.51
N ASN A 39 7.76 5.11 -19.45
CA ASN A 39 7.79 6.12 -20.52
C ASN A 39 6.53 6.08 -21.40
N TYR A 40 6.02 4.88 -21.70
CA TYR A 40 4.78 4.71 -22.44
C TYR A 40 3.57 5.29 -21.71
N ILE A 41 3.51 5.22 -20.38
CA ILE A 41 2.43 5.83 -19.59
C ILE A 41 2.68 7.33 -19.40
N ALA A 42 3.92 7.75 -19.14
CA ALA A 42 4.27 9.16 -18.95
C ALA A 42 3.92 10.03 -20.17
N SER A 43 4.06 9.48 -21.38
CA SER A 43 3.67 10.18 -22.61
C SER A 43 2.16 10.35 -22.80
N ASN A 44 1.32 9.59 -22.08
CA ASN A 44 -0.13 9.80 -22.01
C ASN A 44 -0.72 9.04 -20.80
N PRO A 45 -0.99 9.71 -19.68
CA PRO A 45 -1.56 9.10 -18.47
C PRO A 45 -2.93 8.43 -18.64
N GLU A 46 -3.71 8.78 -19.67
CA GLU A 46 -4.97 8.08 -19.98
C GLU A 46 -4.77 6.60 -20.34
N ARG A 47 -3.52 6.17 -20.54
CA ARG A 47 -3.15 4.77 -20.75
C ARG A 47 -3.17 3.95 -19.46
N ILE A 48 -3.13 4.57 -18.28
CA ILE A 48 -3.09 3.89 -16.97
C ILE A 48 -4.20 2.83 -16.85
N PRO A 49 -5.49 3.12 -17.11
CA PRO A 49 -6.54 2.11 -16.99
C PRO A 49 -6.36 0.92 -17.93
N ARG A 50 -5.79 1.14 -19.12
CA ARG A 50 -5.53 0.09 -20.10
C ARG A 50 -4.39 -0.81 -19.66
N VAL A 51 -3.33 -0.24 -19.09
CA VAL A 51 -2.20 -0.99 -18.52
C VAL A 51 -2.66 -1.79 -17.31
N CYS A 52 -3.34 -1.16 -16.35
CA CYS A 52 -3.83 -1.81 -15.13
C CYS A 52 -4.78 -2.98 -15.45
N ARG A 53 -5.69 -2.83 -16.43
CA ARG A 53 -6.54 -3.93 -16.91
C ARG A 53 -5.73 -5.09 -17.48
N LYS A 54 -4.61 -4.84 -18.16
CA LYS A 54 -3.74 -5.90 -18.66
C LYS A 54 -2.98 -6.60 -17.53
N ILE A 55 -2.49 -5.85 -16.53
CA ILE A 55 -1.87 -6.40 -15.32
C ILE A 55 -2.86 -7.29 -14.58
N SER A 56 -4.04 -6.78 -14.26
CA SER A 56 -5.12 -7.54 -13.60
C SER A 56 -5.44 -8.85 -14.33
N LYS A 57 -5.60 -8.82 -15.66
CA LYS A 57 -5.82 -10.04 -16.46
C LYS A 57 -4.67 -11.06 -16.33
N LEU A 58 -3.42 -10.60 -16.35
CA LEU A 58 -2.26 -11.47 -16.20
C LEU A 58 -2.19 -12.06 -14.79
N LEU A 59 -2.44 -11.25 -13.75
CA LEU A 59 -2.52 -11.74 -12.37
C LEU A 59 -3.56 -12.84 -12.23
N THR A 60 -4.79 -12.66 -12.74
CA THR A 60 -5.82 -13.71 -12.71
C THR A 60 -5.37 -14.99 -13.41
N ILE A 61 -4.68 -14.89 -14.56
CA ILE A 61 -4.14 -16.06 -15.27
C ILE A 61 -3.07 -16.76 -14.42
N TYR A 62 -2.14 -16.02 -13.83
CA TYR A 62 -1.04 -16.60 -13.05
C TYR A 62 -1.52 -17.17 -11.71
N LEU A 63 -2.51 -16.56 -11.07
CA LEU A 63 -3.18 -17.09 -9.88
C LEU A 63 -3.84 -18.44 -10.21
N LYS A 64 -4.61 -18.53 -11.30
CA LYS A 64 -5.24 -19.79 -11.75
C LYS A 64 -4.20 -20.88 -12.09
N ARG A 65 -3.04 -20.49 -12.61
CA ARG A 65 -1.93 -21.40 -12.94
C ARG A 65 -0.98 -21.66 -11.78
N GLN A 66 -1.29 -21.13 -10.58
CA GLN A 66 -0.45 -21.23 -9.38
C GLN A 66 1.02 -20.81 -9.62
N LYS A 67 1.23 -19.78 -10.45
CA LYS A 67 2.56 -19.23 -10.74
C LYS A 67 2.86 -18.07 -9.80
N ALA A 68 3.10 -18.37 -8.52
CA ALA A 68 3.28 -17.39 -7.45
C ALA A 68 4.33 -16.32 -7.76
N HIS A 69 5.50 -16.72 -8.26
CA HIS A 69 6.54 -15.79 -8.66
C HIS A 69 6.05 -14.79 -9.75
N ARG A 70 5.35 -15.27 -10.77
CA ARG A 70 4.78 -14.40 -11.83
C ARG A 70 3.70 -13.48 -11.26
N VAL A 71 2.90 -13.92 -10.29
CA VAL A 71 1.96 -13.03 -9.57
C VAL A 71 2.74 -11.90 -8.90
N MET A 72 3.79 -12.21 -8.16
CA MET A 72 4.60 -11.22 -7.45
C MET A 72 5.34 -10.25 -8.38
N VAL A 73 5.81 -10.69 -9.56
CA VAL A 73 6.34 -9.79 -10.59
C VAL A 73 5.28 -8.78 -11.05
N GLY A 74 4.03 -9.22 -11.23
CA GLY A 74 2.93 -8.32 -11.59
C GLY A 74 2.58 -7.31 -10.49
N VAL A 75 2.64 -7.74 -9.23
CA VAL A 75 2.43 -6.87 -8.05
C VAL A 75 3.56 -5.85 -7.91
N GLN A 76 4.82 -6.28 -8.04
CA GLN A 76 5.98 -5.39 -8.01
C GLN A 76 5.94 -4.38 -9.16
N MET A 77 5.59 -4.81 -10.37
CA MET A 77 5.39 -3.90 -11.50
C MET A 77 4.32 -2.85 -11.18
N LEU A 78 3.18 -3.24 -10.60
CA LEU A 78 2.12 -2.28 -10.24
C LEU A 78 2.61 -1.28 -9.18
N ARG A 79 3.29 -1.75 -8.13
CA ARG A 79 3.90 -0.90 -7.10
C ARG A 79 4.88 0.12 -7.72
N ASP A 80 5.79 -0.36 -8.57
CA ASP A 80 6.83 0.48 -9.20
C ASP A 80 6.23 1.50 -10.17
N LEU A 81 5.11 1.19 -10.82
CA LEU A 81 4.35 2.16 -11.61
C LEU A 81 3.76 3.25 -10.71
N ILE A 82 3.08 2.90 -9.61
CA ILE A 82 2.49 3.89 -8.69
C ILE A 82 3.57 4.78 -8.08
N ALA A 83 4.71 4.21 -7.70
CA ALA A 83 5.82 4.98 -7.15
C ALA A 83 6.38 6.02 -8.15
N HIS A 84 6.41 5.67 -9.44
CA HIS A 84 6.97 6.50 -10.51
C HIS A 84 6.10 7.71 -10.88
N PHE A 85 4.77 7.60 -10.79
CA PHE A 85 3.87 8.69 -11.15
C PHE A 85 3.51 9.57 -9.95
N ASP A 86 3.44 10.88 -10.19
CA ASP A 86 2.85 11.80 -9.22
C ASP A 86 1.33 11.69 -9.27
N ASP A 87 0.74 11.64 -10.48
CA ASP A 87 -0.67 11.36 -10.65
C ASP A 87 -1.06 9.87 -10.58
N VAL A 88 -1.57 9.46 -9.43
CA VAL A 88 -2.01 8.08 -9.16
C VAL A 88 -3.52 7.85 -9.30
N SER A 89 -4.32 8.88 -9.64
CA SER A 89 -5.79 8.80 -9.66
C SER A 89 -6.31 7.69 -10.58
N GLY A 90 -5.71 7.55 -11.76
CA GLY A 90 -6.06 6.50 -12.74
C GLY A 90 -5.76 5.07 -12.27
N PHE A 91 -4.90 4.88 -11.26
CA PHE A 91 -4.57 3.57 -10.71
C PHE A 91 -5.58 3.09 -9.67
N VAL A 92 -6.24 4.01 -8.96
CA VAL A 92 -7.08 3.74 -7.77
C VAL A 92 -8.12 2.63 -7.97
N PRO A 93 -9.06 2.72 -8.93
CA PRO A 93 -10.10 1.69 -9.08
C PRO A 93 -9.51 0.31 -9.39
N HIS A 94 -8.39 0.26 -10.10
CA HIS A 94 -7.72 -0.99 -10.44
C HIS A 94 -6.92 -1.57 -9.28
N CYS A 95 -6.26 -0.72 -8.49
CA CYS A 95 -5.52 -1.15 -7.30
C CYS A 95 -6.47 -1.71 -6.25
N ILE A 96 -7.62 -1.06 -6.02
CA ILE A 96 -8.66 -1.58 -5.12
C ILE A 96 -9.08 -3.00 -5.56
N SER A 97 -9.39 -3.18 -6.85
CA SER A 97 -9.81 -4.48 -7.39
C SER A 97 -8.70 -5.54 -7.28
N ILE A 98 -7.46 -5.18 -7.59
CA ILE A 98 -6.32 -6.10 -7.52
C ILE A 98 -6.02 -6.48 -6.07
N CYS A 99 -5.96 -5.52 -5.15
CA CYS A 99 -5.66 -5.77 -3.74
C CYS A 99 -6.76 -6.61 -3.09
N SER A 100 -8.04 -6.29 -3.34
CA SER A 100 -9.16 -7.10 -2.87
C SER A 100 -9.10 -8.55 -3.38
N MET A 101 -8.76 -8.75 -4.67
CA MET A 101 -8.53 -10.09 -5.22
C MET A 101 -7.35 -10.81 -4.56
N LEU A 102 -6.24 -10.13 -4.29
CA LEU A 102 -5.06 -10.77 -3.68
C LEU A 102 -5.30 -11.11 -2.20
N PHE A 103 -6.02 -10.26 -1.48
CA PHE A 103 -6.42 -10.52 -0.08
C PHE A 103 -7.37 -11.71 0.07
N SER A 104 -8.09 -12.12 -0.98
CA SER A 104 -8.92 -13.32 -0.91
C SER A 104 -8.12 -14.63 -0.96
N TYR A 105 -6.79 -14.58 -1.11
CA TYR A 105 -5.91 -15.74 -1.07
C TYR A 105 -5.18 -15.81 0.27
N SER A 106 -4.97 -17.02 0.79
CA SER A 106 -4.25 -17.26 2.06
C SER A 106 -2.73 -17.09 1.94
N THR A 107 -2.18 -17.13 0.72
CA THR A 107 -0.75 -16.98 0.45
C THR A 107 -0.21 -15.66 1.00
N VAL A 108 0.73 -15.74 1.94
CA VAL A 108 1.28 -14.60 2.70
C VAL A 108 1.89 -13.55 1.78
N GLU A 109 2.65 -13.98 0.77
CA GLU A 109 3.34 -13.10 -0.17
C GLU A 109 2.36 -12.22 -0.96
N TYR A 110 1.21 -12.78 -1.36
CA TYR A 110 0.19 -12.02 -2.09
C TYR A 110 -0.43 -10.93 -1.22
N ARG A 111 -0.66 -11.24 0.06
CA ARG A 111 -1.23 -10.31 1.03
C ARG A 111 -0.24 -9.21 1.38
N ILE A 112 1.03 -9.54 1.60
CA ILE A 112 2.12 -8.54 1.76
C ILE A 112 2.18 -7.63 0.54
N GLY A 113 2.24 -8.21 -0.67
CA GLY A 113 2.33 -7.42 -1.90
C GLY A 113 1.12 -6.51 -2.12
N ALA A 114 -0.08 -6.95 -1.78
CA ALA A 114 -1.29 -6.13 -1.83
C ALA A 114 -1.26 -4.99 -0.81
N ALA A 115 -0.81 -5.25 0.41
CA ALA A 115 -0.64 -4.23 1.44
C ALA A 115 0.41 -3.19 1.03
N ASP A 116 1.51 -3.60 0.41
CA ASP A 116 2.54 -2.69 -0.14
C ASP A 116 1.98 -1.79 -1.25
N VAL A 117 1.18 -2.35 -2.17
CA VAL A 117 0.51 -1.56 -3.23
C VAL A 117 -0.46 -0.55 -2.63
N LEU A 118 -1.27 -0.94 -1.64
CA LEU A 118 -2.17 0.00 -0.95
C LEU A 118 -1.40 1.09 -0.20
N THR A 119 -0.30 0.73 0.45
CA THR A 119 0.56 1.67 1.18
C THR A 119 1.03 2.80 0.27
N ILE A 120 1.69 2.46 -0.84
CA ILE A 120 2.24 3.48 -1.75
C ILE A 120 1.15 4.29 -2.44
N LEU A 121 0.02 3.66 -2.77
CA LEU A 121 -1.13 4.35 -3.37
C LEU A 121 -1.70 5.40 -2.41
N CYS A 122 -1.98 5.01 -1.16
CA CYS A 122 -2.55 5.90 -0.15
C CYS A 122 -1.58 7.00 0.25
N TYR A 123 -0.28 6.69 0.36
CA TYR A 123 0.76 7.68 0.58
C TYR A 123 0.77 8.77 -0.52
N LYS A 124 0.74 8.35 -1.79
CA LYS A 124 0.72 9.28 -2.94
C LYS A 124 -0.56 10.10 -3.03
N LEU A 125 -1.70 9.57 -2.56
CA LEU A 125 -2.98 10.28 -2.54
C LEU A 125 -3.07 11.28 -1.39
N ALA A 126 -2.54 10.96 -0.21
CA ALA A 126 -2.66 11.83 0.96
C ALA A 126 -1.98 13.21 0.78
N GLY A 127 -0.99 13.31 -0.11
CA GLY A 127 -0.32 14.56 -0.46
C GLY A 127 -1.04 15.41 -1.52
N ARG A 128 -2.22 15.01 -2.00
CA ARG A 128 -2.90 15.64 -3.15
C ARG A 128 -4.10 16.48 -2.72
N VAL A 129 -4.16 17.71 -3.24
CA VAL A 129 -5.28 18.63 -3.03
C VAL A 129 -6.51 18.23 -3.86
N ASP A 130 -6.31 17.55 -4.99
CA ASP A 130 -7.33 17.10 -5.94
C ASP A 130 -7.74 15.62 -5.76
N GLY A 131 -7.34 15.00 -4.65
CA GLY A 131 -7.55 13.56 -4.38
C GLY A 131 -8.97 13.15 -3.97
N GLU A 132 -9.94 14.08 -3.89
CA GLU A 132 -11.24 13.82 -3.27
C GLU A 132 -12.01 12.66 -3.91
N HIS A 133 -12.04 12.59 -5.24
CA HIS A 133 -12.70 11.49 -5.95
C HIS A 133 -12.03 10.14 -5.66
N SER A 134 -10.69 10.10 -5.65
CA SER A 134 -9.92 8.91 -5.32
C SER A 134 -10.13 8.46 -3.87
N CYS A 135 -10.18 9.40 -2.93
CA CYS A 135 -10.48 9.12 -1.52
C CYS A 135 -11.91 8.62 -1.32
N ARG A 136 -12.90 9.14 -2.07
CA ARG A 136 -14.27 8.60 -2.08
C ARG A 136 -14.30 7.15 -2.57
N LEU A 137 -13.63 6.83 -3.68
CA LEU A 137 -13.54 5.45 -4.18
C LEU A 137 -12.92 4.47 -3.16
N LEU A 138 -11.87 4.90 -2.47
CA LEU A 138 -11.25 4.13 -1.38
C LEU A 138 -12.21 3.97 -0.19
N THR A 139 -12.91 5.03 0.20
CA THR A 139 -13.89 5.03 1.28
C THR A 139 -15.04 4.05 0.99
N ASP A 140 -15.59 4.09 -0.23
CA ASP A 140 -16.66 3.19 -0.67
C ASP A 140 -16.21 1.72 -0.72
N SER A 141 -14.91 1.51 -0.93
CA SER A 141 -14.31 0.18 -1.02
C SER A 141 -13.75 -0.33 0.31
N LYS A 142 -13.86 0.42 1.41
CA LYS A 142 -13.26 0.07 2.71
C LYS A 142 -13.68 -1.31 3.21
N GLY A 143 -14.94 -1.70 2.99
CA GLY A 143 -15.47 -3.00 3.42
C GLY A 143 -14.82 -4.20 2.72
N LYS A 144 -14.13 -3.99 1.60
CA LYS A 144 -13.40 -5.04 0.86
C LYS A 144 -11.91 -5.09 1.20
N LEU A 145 -11.37 -4.03 1.80
CA LEU A 145 -9.92 -3.85 2.01
C LEU A 145 -9.56 -3.94 3.50
N LEU A 146 -10.27 -3.23 4.36
CA LEU A 146 -9.93 -3.11 5.78
C LEU A 146 -10.01 -4.45 6.53
N PRO A 147 -11.06 -5.29 6.37
CA PRO A 147 -11.15 -6.53 7.14
C PRO A 147 -9.98 -7.49 6.92
N ALA A 148 -9.46 -7.54 5.69
CA ALA A 148 -8.29 -8.36 5.36
C ALA A 148 -7.03 -7.84 6.06
N LEU A 149 -6.81 -6.53 6.02
CA LEU A 149 -5.67 -5.88 6.69
C LEU A 149 -5.75 -6.03 8.22
N GLU A 150 -6.93 -5.87 8.81
CA GLU A 150 -7.16 -6.08 10.24
C GLU A 150 -6.85 -7.53 10.64
N THR A 151 -7.30 -8.50 9.84
CA THR A 151 -6.99 -9.92 10.05
C THR A 151 -5.48 -10.15 10.02
N MET A 152 -4.78 -9.63 9.02
CA MET A 152 -3.32 -9.73 8.89
C MET A 152 -2.60 -9.14 10.12
N CYS A 153 -3.06 -8.01 10.67
CA CYS A 153 -2.45 -7.42 11.87
C CYS A 153 -2.61 -8.27 13.14
N LEU A 154 -3.63 -9.14 13.19
CA LEU A 154 -3.98 -9.96 14.34
C LEU A 154 -3.46 -11.40 14.23
N GLU A 155 -2.75 -11.75 13.15
CA GLU A 155 -2.18 -13.08 12.97
C GLU A 155 -1.22 -13.42 14.12
N THR A 156 -1.38 -14.62 14.68
CA THR A 156 -0.51 -15.12 15.74
C THR A 156 0.86 -15.45 15.17
N VAL A 157 1.90 -14.78 15.67
CA VAL A 157 3.29 -15.04 15.29
C VAL A 157 3.83 -16.13 16.21
N SER A 158 4.22 -17.27 15.65
CA SER A 158 5.15 -18.19 16.32
C SER A 158 6.55 -17.59 16.27
N ASN A 159 7.38 -17.87 17.28
CA ASN A 159 8.68 -17.20 17.48
C ASN A 159 9.64 -17.24 16.27
N ASP A 160 9.48 -18.18 15.34
CA ASP A 160 10.36 -18.35 14.16
C ASP A 160 9.71 -17.96 12.81
N ASP A 161 8.50 -17.39 12.80
CA ASP A 161 7.80 -17.08 11.54
C ASP A 161 8.04 -15.64 11.06
N ALA A 162 9.18 -15.44 10.41
CA ALA A 162 9.56 -14.18 9.78
C ALA A 162 8.57 -13.72 8.68
N ALA A 163 7.86 -14.63 8.02
CA ALA A 163 6.91 -14.30 6.97
C ALA A 163 5.62 -13.72 7.56
N THR A 164 5.11 -14.31 8.63
CA THR A 164 3.94 -13.80 9.36
C THR A 164 4.25 -12.47 10.05
N LEU A 165 5.47 -12.29 10.58
CA LEU A 165 5.89 -10.98 11.10
C LEU A 165 5.89 -9.89 10.02
N ARG A 166 6.42 -10.21 8.82
CA ARG A 166 6.37 -9.28 7.67
C ARG A 166 4.94 -9.00 7.21
N CYS A 167 4.07 -10.01 7.23
CA CYS A 167 2.64 -9.88 6.94
C CYS A 167 1.96 -8.87 7.85
N ARG A 168 2.17 -9.01 9.16
CA ARG A 168 1.66 -8.08 10.18
C ARG A 168 2.18 -6.67 9.96
N TYR A 169 3.50 -6.51 9.78
CA TYR A 169 4.11 -5.21 9.56
C TYR A 169 3.55 -4.51 8.31
N ALA A 170 3.48 -5.24 7.19
CA ALA A 170 2.92 -4.70 5.95
C ALA A 170 1.46 -4.24 6.14
N ALA A 171 0.65 -5.01 6.87
CA ALA A 171 -0.73 -4.65 7.17
C ALA A 171 -0.85 -3.40 8.07
N VAL A 172 -0.01 -3.30 9.11
CA VAL A 172 0.06 -2.13 10.00
C VAL A 172 0.38 -0.87 9.20
N VAL A 173 1.40 -0.92 8.34
CA VAL A 173 1.80 0.22 7.50
C VAL A 173 0.70 0.58 6.50
N ALA A 174 0.07 -0.41 5.86
CA ALA A 174 -1.02 -0.19 4.92
C ALA A 174 -2.24 0.44 5.59
N LEU A 175 -2.68 -0.07 6.75
CA LEU A 175 -3.77 0.51 7.53
C LEU A 175 -3.48 1.96 7.91
N GLY A 176 -2.27 2.24 8.39
CA GLY A 176 -1.88 3.61 8.76
C GLY A 176 -1.99 4.58 7.60
N ASN A 177 -1.50 4.17 6.41
CA ASN A 177 -1.58 4.99 5.21
C ASN A 177 -3.02 5.14 4.69
N VAL A 178 -3.85 4.10 4.77
CA VAL A 178 -5.28 4.19 4.41
C VAL A 178 -6.00 5.17 5.34
N ILE A 179 -5.80 5.07 6.66
CA ILE A 179 -6.43 5.96 7.65
C ILE A 179 -5.97 7.40 7.43
N PHE A 180 -4.68 7.61 7.20
CA PHE A 180 -4.11 8.93 6.92
C PHE A 180 -4.70 9.51 5.62
N CYS A 181 -4.74 8.74 4.53
CA CYS A 181 -5.29 9.16 3.25
C CYS A 181 -6.79 9.52 3.33
N LEU A 182 -7.55 8.88 4.21
CA LEU A 182 -9.00 9.05 4.32
C LEU A 182 -9.43 10.04 5.42
N HIS A 183 -8.54 10.93 5.87
CA HIS A 183 -8.76 11.97 6.90
C HIS A 183 -10.25 12.26 7.21
N GLY A 184 -10.70 11.94 8.44
CA GLY A 184 -12.07 12.23 8.92
C GLY A 184 -13.15 11.23 8.49
N ALA A 185 -13.05 10.58 7.32
CA ALA A 185 -14.07 9.63 6.84
C ALA A 185 -14.06 8.28 7.59
N LEU A 186 -12.95 7.97 8.27
CA LEU A 186 -12.81 6.79 9.14
C LEU A 186 -12.82 7.12 10.64
N ALA A 187 -13.15 8.36 11.05
CA ALA A 187 -13.13 8.79 12.45
C ALA A 187 -13.93 7.84 13.39
N ASN A 188 -15.02 7.26 12.90
CA ASN A 188 -15.85 6.32 13.67
C ASN A 188 -15.26 4.90 13.76
N ASN A 189 -14.23 4.56 12.97
CA ASN A 189 -13.57 3.26 12.95
C ASN A 189 -12.18 3.26 13.60
N VAL A 190 -11.67 4.43 14.03
CA VAL A 190 -10.32 4.56 14.62
C VAL A 190 -10.13 3.62 15.81
N ASN A 191 -11.17 3.41 16.63
CA ASN A 191 -11.13 2.49 17.77
C ASN A 191 -10.90 1.02 17.36
N CYS A 192 -11.46 0.57 16.23
CA CYS A 192 -11.26 -0.78 15.70
C CYS A 192 -9.84 -0.98 15.17
N HIS A 193 -9.20 0.10 14.70
CA HIS A 193 -7.86 0.07 14.13
C HIS A 193 -6.75 0.26 15.17
N ILE A 194 -7.01 0.96 16.27
CA ILE A 194 -6.06 1.16 17.39
C ILE A 194 -5.62 -0.18 17.99
N MET A 195 -6.53 -1.14 18.18
CA MET A 195 -6.22 -2.43 18.81
C MET A 195 -5.18 -3.26 18.03
N PRO A 196 -5.28 -3.40 16.69
CA PRO A 196 -4.20 -3.91 15.85
C PRO A 196 -2.84 -3.24 16.07
N PHE A 197 -2.77 -1.90 16.08
CA PHE A 197 -1.51 -1.18 16.31
C PHE A 197 -0.93 -1.46 17.70
N LEU A 198 -1.76 -1.37 18.74
CA LEU A 198 -1.34 -1.61 20.13
C LEU A 198 -0.89 -3.05 20.34
N ARG A 199 -1.56 -4.03 19.73
CA ARG A 199 -1.16 -5.44 19.82
C ARG A 199 0.18 -5.71 19.13
N ASN A 200 0.40 -5.14 17.95
CA ASN A 200 1.69 -5.23 17.25
C ASN A 200 2.81 -4.55 18.05
N LEU A 201 2.55 -3.39 18.63
CA LEU A 201 3.51 -2.72 19.51
C LEU A 201 3.81 -3.54 20.76
N MET A 202 2.80 -4.11 21.43
CA MET A 202 2.99 -4.97 22.60
C MET A 202 3.79 -6.24 22.30
N ASP A 203 3.53 -6.88 21.16
CA ASP A 203 4.28 -8.07 20.76
C ASP A 203 5.74 -7.71 20.45
N ALA A 204 5.99 -6.61 19.74
CA ALA A 204 7.35 -6.10 19.49
C ALA A 204 8.09 -5.70 20.78
N MET A 205 7.36 -5.20 21.79
CA MET A 205 7.91 -4.89 23.11
C MET A 205 8.18 -6.17 23.95
N ARG A 206 7.46 -7.27 23.70
CA ARG A 206 7.59 -8.54 24.42
C ARG A 206 8.65 -9.49 23.83
N SER A 207 8.99 -9.34 22.54
CA SER A 207 9.99 -10.19 21.87
C SER A 207 11.44 -9.94 22.29
N GLY A 208 11.69 -9.08 23.28
CA GLY A 208 12.55 -9.45 24.41
C GLY A 208 14.05 -9.71 24.18
N GLU A 209 14.64 -9.37 23.04
CA GLU A 209 16.07 -9.02 23.02
C GLU A 209 16.18 -7.51 23.15
N LYS A 210 16.75 -7.03 24.28
CA LYS A 210 17.01 -5.60 24.54
C LYS A 210 17.78 -5.02 23.36
N PRO A 211 17.16 -4.21 22.50
CA PRO A 211 17.87 -3.56 21.44
C PRO A 211 18.37 -2.21 21.98
N GLU A 212 19.62 -1.86 21.71
CA GLU A 212 20.31 -0.66 22.23
C GLU A 212 19.56 0.67 22.00
N TRP A 213 18.52 0.70 21.14
CA TRP A 213 17.64 1.86 20.98
C TRP A 213 16.67 2.10 22.16
N MET A 214 16.47 1.12 23.05
CA MET A 214 15.65 1.26 24.26
C MET A 214 16.29 2.16 25.34
N GLU A 215 17.57 2.52 25.23
CA GLU A 215 18.20 3.49 26.13
C GLU A 215 17.95 4.95 25.72
N ARG A 216 17.26 5.19 24.60
CA ARG A 216 16.86 6.55 24.22
C ARG A 216 15.52 6.89 24.88
N GLU A 217 15.49 8.07 25.49
CA GLU A 217 14.39 8.64 26.28
C GLU A 217 12.96 8.64 25.69
N PRO A 218 12.67 8.45 24.37
CA PRO A 218 11.28 8.43 23.93
C PRO A 218 10.45 7.25 24.49
N PHE A 219 11.10 6.12 24.84
CA PHE A 219 10.38 4.89 25.19
C PHE A 219 9.87 4.89 26.64
N THR A 220 10.64 5.41 27.59
CA THR A 220 10.21 5.57 28.99
C THR A 220 9.02 6.51 29.12
N VAL A 221 8.99 7.58 28.32
CA VAL A 221 7.88 8.54 28.26
C VAL A 221 6.61 7.89 27.70
N LEU A 222 6.72 7.13 26.61
CA LEU A 222 5.58 6.41 26.02
C LEU A 222 5.01 5.35 26.97
N GLN A 223 5.89 4.62 27.66
CA GLN A 223 5.51 3.60 28.63
C GLN A 223 4.88 4.20 29.89
N GLN A 224 5.33 5.37 30.32
CA GLN A 224 4.67 6.15 31.38
C GLN A 224 3.27 6.59 30.95
N HIS A 225 3.10 7.10 29.72
CA HIS A 225 1.80 7.57 29.21
C HIS A 225 0.77 6.44 29.07
N ILE A 226 1.22 5.24 28.68
CA ILE A 226 0.35 4.05 28.59
C ILE A 226 -0.04 3.56 30.00
N LYS A 227 0.87 3.62 30.97
CA LYS A 227 0.62 3.23 32.37
C LYS A 227 -0.24 4.23 33.13
N SER A 228 -0.18 5.51 32.76
CA SER A 228 -0.82 6.61 33.46
C SER A 228 -2.13 7.09 32.82
N GLY A 229 -2.78 6.28 31.95
CA GLY A 229 -3.84 6.71 31.02
C GLY A 229 -4.76 7.82 31.57
N PRO A 230 -5.19 8.80 30.75
CA PRO A 230 -6.01 8.54 29.56
C PRO A 230 -5.65 9.39 28.33
N LEU A 231 -6.18 9.02 27.16
CA LEU A 231 -6.25 9.86 25.95
C LEU A 231 -7.24 11.05 26.13
N THR A 232 -7.09 11.85 27.18
CA THR A 232 -7.87 13.08 27.43
C THR A 232 -7.03 14.34 27.59
N ALA A 233 -5.71 14.27 27.40
CA ALA A 233 -4.83 15.44 27.45
C ALA A 233 -4.46 15.96 26.04
N LEU A 234 -5.46 16.24 25.21
CA LEU A 234 -5.28 17.07 24.01
C LEU A 234 -6.33 18.19 24.00
N HIS A 235 -6.32 19.01 25.06
CA HIS A 235 -6.84 20.36 24.93
C HIS A 235 -5.83 21.18 24.10
N PHE A 236 -6.21 21.41 22.85
CA PHE A 236 -5.71 22.51 22.04
C PHE A 236 -5.80 23.80 22.86
N ARG A 237 -4.66 24.38 23.26
CA ARG A 237 -4.60 25.81 23.58
C ARG A 237 -4.23 26.54 22.29
N PRO A 238 -5.11 27.40 21.75
CA PRO A 238 -4.69 28.30 20.68
C PRO A 238 -3.79 29.37 21.28
N ASN A 239 -2.71 29.69 20.57
CA ASN A 239 -1.88 30.87 20.85
C ASN A 239 -2.76 32.13 20.88
N GLY A 240 -2.63 32.92 21.94
CA GLY A 240 -3.28 34.21 22.06
C GLY A 240 -2.64 35.08 23.14
N GLY A 241 -1.76 35.98 22.72
CA GLY A 241 -1.67 37.35 23.24
C GLY A 241 -1.07 37.58 24.62
N ASN A 242 0.11 38.21 24.62
CA ASN A 242 0.60 39.03 25.72
C ASN A 242 -0.28 40.29 25.91
N ALA A 243 -0.12 40.91 27.10
CA ALA A 243 -0.77 42.13 27.63
C ALA A 243 -2.08 41.84 28.40
N ILE A 244 -2.30 42.27 29.64
CA ILE A 244 -1.95 43.54 30.31
C ILE A 244 -1.79 43.30 31.82
N LEU A 245 -0.75 43.91 32.42
CA LEU A 245 -0.58 44.11 33.87
C LEU A 245 -1.79 44.84 34.47
N ARG A 246 -2.43 44.25 35.48
CA ARG A 246 -3.39 44.98 36.33
C ARG A 246 -2.64 45.93 37.27
N ALA A 247 -3.38 47.00 37.61
CA ALA A 247 -3.11 48.09 38.54
C ALA A 247 -2.23 47.75 39.76
#